data_AF-A0A8S3R5K5-F1
#
_entry.id   AF-A0A8S3R5K5-F1
#
_cell.length_a   1.000
_cell.length_b   1.000
_cell.length_c   1.000
_cell.angle_alpha   90.00
_cell.angle_beta   90.00
_cell.angle_gamma   90.00
#
_symmetry.space_group_name_H-M   'P 1'
#
loop_
_entity.id
_entity.type
_entity.pdbx_description
1 polymer ?
#
loop_
_entity_poly.entity_id
_entity_poly.type
_entity_poly.pdbx_seq_one_letter_code
_entity_poly.pdbx_strand_id
1 'polypeptide(L)'
;MTVSKITLSKLWELNARVIVLYGSANKCKDHEHIWSRDEVDILWPSTSNKYLVVDNLLHEYKNLSTKDIIVVWPGILTPFEDDYYLERVKSFSNLHEFVTPILEIMVKWIKSRPNIPFNIISADFVEEHDFIKTVIRANNNLYKTKSTAL
;
A
#
# COMPACT_ATOMS: atom_id res chain seq x y z
N MET A 1 1.20 -18.43 -11.16
CA MET A 1 0.18 -18.61 -10.11
C MET A 1 -0.56 -17.30 -9.93
N THR A 2 -1.89 -17.28 -10.03
CA THR A 2 -2.67 -16.03 -9.93
C THR A 2 -2.74 -15.53 -8.49
N VAL A 3 -2.75 -14.21 -8.30
CA VAL A 3 -2.87 -13.56 -6.97
C VAL A 3 -4.02 -14.13 -6.14
N SER A 4 -5.17 -14.38 -6.76
CA SER A 4 -6.37 -14.90 -6.09
C SER A 4 -6.22 -16.31 -5.48
N LYS A 5 -5.19 -17.06 -5.87
CA LYS A 5 -4.98 -18.45 -5.43
C LYS A 5 -3.81 -18.59 -4.45
N ILE A 6 -3.11 -17.49 -4.13
CA ILE A 6 -1.94 -17.57 -3.26
C ILE A 6 -2.32 -17.45 -1.79
N THR A 7 -1.71 -18.29 -0.97
CA THR A 7 -1.85 -18.27 0.49
C THR A 7 -0.47 -18.30 1.13
N LEU A 8 -0.37 -17.87 2.40
CA LEU A 8 0.88 -17.98 3.16
C LEU A 8 1.38 -19.43 3.25
N SER A 9 0.47 -20.41 3.39
CA SER A 9 0.82 -21.85 3.37
C SER A 9 1.44 -22.25 2.04
N LYS A 10 0.86 -21.81 0.92
CA LYS A 10 1.36 -22.15 -0.41
C LYS A 10 2.73 -21.52 -0.68
N LEU A 11 2.93 -20.27 -0.25
CA LEU A 11 4.24 -19.61 -0.33
C LEU A 11 5.31 -20.36 0.47
N TRP A 12 4.95 -20.85 1.65
CA TRP A 12 5.83 -21.64 2.50
C TRP A 12 6.21 -22.98 1.86
N GLU A 13 5.23 -23.74 1.34
CA GLU A 13 5.45 -25.00 0.62
C GLU A 13 6.39 -24.84 -0.58
N LEU A 14 6.25 -23.74 -1.32
CA LEU A 14 7.04 -23.47 -2.52
C LEU A 14 8.43 -22.86 -2.21
N ASN A 15 8.73 -22.59 -0.93
CA ASN A 15 9.90 -21.80 -0.51
C ASN A 15 10.01 -20.48 -1.31
N ALA A 16 8.86 -19.89 -1.65
CA ALA A 16 8.78 -18.66 -2.40
C ALA A 16 8.99 -17.47 -1.45
N ARG A 17 10.18 -16.88 -1.49
CA ARG A 17 10.59 -15.79 -0.58
C ARG A 17 10.43 -14.39 -1.17
N VAL A 18 10.27 -14.30 -2.48
CA VAL A 18 10.19 -13.04 -3.22
C VAL A 18 8.99 -13.10 -4.15
N ILE A 19 8.23 -12.01 -4.13
CA ILE A 19 7.16 -11.73 -5.07
C ILE A 19 7.60 -10.50 -5.86
N VAL A 20 7.52 -10.58 -7.19
CA VAL A 20 7.86 -9.46 -8.06
C VAL A 20 6.60 -8.84 -8.61
N LEU A 21 6.39 -7.55 -8.32
CA LEU A 21 5.31 -6.76 -8.89
C LEU A 21 5.87 -6.00 -10.08
N TYR A 22 5.32 -6.20 -11.27
CA TYR A 22 5.86 -5.63 -12.49
C TYR A 22 4.78 -4.99 -13.36
N GLY A 23 5.03 -3.76 -13.81
CA GLY A 23 4.01 -2.94 -14.46
C GLY A 23 3.54 -3.42 -15.84
N SER A 24 4.27 -4.34 -16.50
CA SER A 24 4.00 -4.73 -17.89
C SER A 24 3.41 -6.14 -17.99
N ALA A 25 2.10 -6.23 -18.19
CA ALA A 25 1.39 -7.51 -18.32
C ALA A 25 1.96 -8.42 -19.42
N ASN A 26 2.34 -7.87 -20.57
CA ASN A 26 2.90 -8.66 -21.67
C ASN A 26 4.24 -9.32 -21.31
N LYS A 27 5.04 -8.72 -20.43
CA LYS A 27 6.33 -9.28 -19.99
C LYS A 27 6.18 -10.29 -18.85
N CYS A 28 5.03 -10.33 -18.18
CA CYS A 28 4.78 -11.25 -17.06
C CYS A 28 4.23 -12.62 -17.49
N LYS A 29 3.71 -12.75 -18.73
CA LYS A 29 2.99 -13.95 -19.18
C LYS A 29 3.79 -15.25 -19.04
N ASP A 30 5.11 -15.18 -19.22
CA ASP A 30 6.00 -16.35 -19.17
C ASP A 30 6.63 -16.59 -17.78
N HIS A 31 6.28 -15.77 -16.79
CA HIS A 31 6.89 -15.80 -15.46
C HIS A 31 5.84 -15.92 -14.34
N GLU A 32 5.61 -17.13 -13.86
CA GLU A 32 4.54 -17.43 -12.89
C GLU A 32 4.64 -16.74 -11.52
N HIS A 33 5.80 -16.16 -11.21
CA HIS A 33 6.13 -15.47 -9.95
C HIS A 33 6.19 -13.94 -10.10
N ILE A 34 5.92 -13.43 -11.31
CA ILE A 34 5.85 -12.00 -11.59
C ILE A 34 4.39 -11.64 -11.81
N TRP A 35 3.87 -10.74 -10.97
CA TRP A 35 2.50 -10.27 -11.07
C TRP A 35 2.42 -8.96 -11.83
N SER A 36 1.42 -8.87 -12.69
CA SER A 36 1.21 -7.70 -13.54
C SER A 36 0.21 -6.70 -12.95
N ARG A 37 0.00 -5.58 -13.65
CA ARG A 37 -1.06 -4.61 -13.33
C ARG A 37 -2.48 -5.21 -13.34
N ASP A 38 -2.69 -6.36 -13.98
CA ASP A 38 -3.98 -7.04 -13.95
C ASP A 38 -4.25 -7.75 -12.62
N GLU A 39 -3.21 -7.93 -11.79
CA GLU A 39 -3.27 -8.65 -10.52
C GLU A 39 -2.92 -7.78 -9.31
N VAL A 40 -2.33 -6.62 -9.57
CA VAL A 40 -1.88 -5.64 -8.56
C VAL A 40 -2.24 -4.24 -9.03
N ASP A 41 -2.88 -3.47 -8.15
CA ASP A 41 -3.07 -2.03 -8.33
C ASP A 41 -2.26 -1.23 -7.31
N ILE A 42 -1.80 -0.07 -7.72
CA ILE A 42 -1.07 0.89 -6.88
C ILE A 42 -1.94 2.13 -6.80
N LEU A 43 -2.43 2.45 -5.61
CA LEU A 43 -3.25 3.64 -5.40
C LEU A 43 -2.37 4.88 -5.47
N TRP A 44 -2.88 5.97 -6.04
CA TRP A 44 -2.12 7.21 -6.16
C TRP A 44 -2.85 8.34 -5.41
N PRO A 45 -2.31 8.82 -4.27
CA PRO A 45 -2.95 9.89 -3.51
C PRO A 45 -2.97 11.21 -4.28
N SER A 46 -2.07 11.41 -5.25
CA SER A 46 -2.04 12.59 -6.16
C SER A 46 -2.15 13.94 -5.42
N THR A 47 -1.56 14.03 -4.22
CA THR A 47 -1.61 15.22 -3.37
C THR A 47 -0.37 15.36 -2.50
N SER A 48 0.09 16.60 -2.28
CA SER A 48 1.12 16.95 -1.28
C SER A 48 0.50 17.43 0.02
N ASN A 49 -0.82 17.60 0.06
CA ASN A 49 -1.51 17.97 1.28
C ASN A 49 -1.65 16.73 2.15
N LYS A 50 -0.88 16.68 3.24
CA LYS A 50 -0.90 15.60 4.22
C LYS A 50 -2.30 15.25 4.75
N TYR A 51 -3.22 16.22 4.79
CA TYR A 51 -4.59 16.03 5.24
C TYR A 51 -5.48 15.35 4.19
N LEU A 52 -5.09 15.35 2.91
CA LEU A 52 -5.87 14.77 1.81
C LEU A 52 -5.34 13.40 1.38
N VAL A 53 -4.11 13.01 1.77
CA VAL A 53 -3.48 11.75 1.35
C VAL A 53 -4.40 10.55 1.61
N VAL A 54 -4.92 10.43 2.83
CA VAL A 54 -5.78 9.32 3.23
C VAL A 54 -7.12 9.33 2.50
N ASP A 55 -7.73 10.51 2.33
CA ASP A 55 -9.03 10.63 1.67
C ASP A 55 -8.92 10.27 0.18
N ASN A 56 -7.83 10.68 -0.47
CA ASN A 56 -7.56 10.34 -1.86
C ASN A 56 -7.25 8.84 -2.02
N LEU A 57 -6.44 8.25 -1.15
CA LEU A 57 -6.22 6.78 -1.16
C LEU A 57 -7.53 6.00 -0.97
N LEU A 58 -8.40 6.46 -0.08
CA LEU A 58 -9.73 5.87 0.11
C LEU A 58 -10.63 6.03 -1.10
N HIS A 59 -10.54 7.17 -1.80
CA HIS A 59 -11.27 7.41 -3.04
C HIS A 59 -10.82 6.42 -4.13
N GLU A 60 -9.51 6.34 -4.38
CA GLU A 60 -8.92 5.41 -5.34
C GLU A 60 -9.33 3.96 -5.04
N TYR A 61 -9.21 3.53 -3.77
CA TYR A 61 -9.60 2.19 -3.37
C TYR A 61 -11.09 1.87 -3.61
N LYS A 62 -11.97 2.85 -3.45
CA LYS A 62 -13.41 2.67 -3.70
C LYS A 62 -13.74 2.57 -5.19
N ASN A 63 -12.89 3.14 -6.05
CA ASN A 63 -13.07 3.16 -7.50
C ASN A 63 -12.42 1.95 -8.21
N LEU A 64 -11.73 1.07 -7.46
CA LEU A 64 -11.18 -0.16 -8.02
C LEU A 64 -12.28 -1.00 -8.70
N SER A 65 -11.99 -1.45 -9.92
CA SER A 65 -12.91 -2.27 -10.73
C SER A 65 -13.17 -3.65 -10.12
N THR A 66 -12.21 -4.17 -9.35
CA THR A 66 -12.31 -5.41 -8.58
C THR A 66 -11.49 -5.32 -7.30
N LYS A 67 -11.90 -6.10 -6.28
CA LYS A 67 -11.16 -6.26 -5.02
C LYS A 67 -10.40 -7.59 -4.93
N ASP A 68 -10.43 -8.39 -5.99
CA ASP A 68 -9.73 -9.69 -6.07
C ASP A 68 -8.26 -9.56 -6.52
N ILE A 69 -7.68 -8.38 -6.30
CA ILE A 69 -6.30 -8.00 -6.65
C ILE A 69 -5.54 -7.56 -5.41
N ILE A 70 -4.21 -7.55 -5.48
CA ILE A 70 -3.39 -6.94 -4.43
C ILE A 70 -3.40 -5.43 -4.58
N VAL A 71 -3.71 -4.73 -3.51
CA VAL A 71 -3.68 -3.26 -3.48
C VAL A 71 -2.45 -2.79 -2.72
N VAL A 72 -1.62 -1.99 -3.39
CA VAL A 72 -0.52 -1.25 -2.78
C VAL A 72 -1.02 0.13 -2.36
N TRP A 73 -0.86 0.42 -1.08
CA TRP A 73 -1.21 1.67 -0.42
C TRP A 73 0.07 2.46 -0.15
N PRO A 74 0.50 3.35 -1.05
CA PRO A 74 1.69 4.16 -0.81
C PRO A 74 1.36 5.30 0.16
N GLY A 75 2.17 5.45 1.18
CA GLY A 75 2.18 6.63 2.05
C GLY A 75 2.75 7.84 1.37
N ILE A 76 3.81 7.64 0.58
CA ILE A 76 4.30 8.56 -0.44
C ILE A 76 4.91 7.71 -1.55
N LEU A 77 4.48 7.97 -2.79
CA LEU A 77 5.26 7.73 -3.99
C LEU A 77 5.20 9.05 -4.74
N THR A 78 6.33 9.73 -4.86
CA THR A 78 6.39 11.02 -5.53
C THR A 78 5.99 10.84 -6.99
N PRO A 79 4.81 11.33 -7.44
CA PRO A 79 4.47 11.28 -8.85
C PRO A 79 5.07 12.56 -9.46
N PHE A 80 6.32 12.46 -9.90
CA PHE A 80 7.01 13.56 -10.56
C PHE A 80 6.54 13.68 -12.00
N GLU A 81 5.50 14.48 -12.23
CA GLU A 81 5.26 15.09 -13.56
C GLU A 81 4.90 16.58 -13.49
N ASP A 82 4.78 17.18 -12.30
CA ASP A 82 4.35 18.57 -12.15
C ASP A 82 5.37 19.41 -11.34
N ASP A 83 5.93 20.43 -11.98
CA ASP A 83 6.93 21.36 -11.43
C ASP A 83 6.46 22.00 -10.11
N TYR A 84 5.14 22.17 -9.96
CA TYR A 84 4.53 22.69 -8.73
C TYR A 84 4.89 21.87 -7.47
N TYR A 85 5.06 20.55 -7.62
CA TYR A 85 5.39 19.66 -6.51
C TYR A 85 6.89 19.70 -6.18
N LEU A 86 7.75 19.80 -7.18
CA LEU A 86 9.19 20.00 -6.98
C LEU A 86 9.43 21.29 -6.18
N GLU A 87 8.72 22.38 -6.50
CA GLU A 87 8.81 23.63 -5.75
C GLU A 87 8.33 23.52 -4.30
N ARG A 88 7.28 22.73 -4.01
CA ARG A 88 6.89 22.46 -2.62
C ARG A 88 7.88 21.60 -1.87
N VAL A 89 8.43 20.56 -2.49
CA VAL A 89 9.46 19.72 -1.84
C VAL A 89 10.70 20.55 -1.54
N LYS A 90 11.09 21.49 -2.43
CA LYS A 90 12.17 22.45 -2.19
C LYS A 90 11.93 23.37 -0.98
N SER A 91 10.67 23.58 -0.58
CA SER A 91 10.34 24.37 0.64
C SER A 91 10.62 23.61 1.93
N PHE A 92 10.81 22.28 1.86
CA PHE A 92 11.28 21.46 2.97
C PHE A 92 12.81 21.31 2.89
N SER A 93 13.45 21.19 4.05
CA SER A 93 14.91 21.07 4.12
C SER A 93 15.39 19.70 3.62
N ASN A 94 14.53 18.68 3.73
CA ASN A 94 14.80 17.31 3.30
C ASN A 94 13.49 16.49 3.13
N LEU A 95 13.61 15.29 2.56
CA LEU A 95 12.48 14.37 2.35
C LEU A 95 11.82 13.92 3.66
N HIS A 96 12.61 13.77 4.73
CA HIS A 96 12.13 13.33 6.04
C HIS A 96 11.12 14.33 6.63
N GLU A 97 11.44 15.62 6.63
CA GLU A 97 10.53 16.70 7.09
C GLU A 97 9.20 16.72 6.32
N PHE A 98 9.23 16.37 5.04
CA PHE A 98 8.04 16.28 4.20
C PHE A 98 7.20 15.02 4.51
N VAL A 99 7.86 13.86 4.64
CA VAL A 99 7.20 12.56 4.74
C VAL A 99 6.68 12.26 6.15
N THR A 100 7.45 12.56 7.19
CA THR A 100 7.12 12.21 8.58
C THR A 100 5.72 12.64 9.02
N PRO A 101 5.25 13.87 8.72
CA PRO A 101 3.88 14.27 9.04
C PRO A 101 2.78 13.48 8.31
N ILE A 102 3.05 13.02 7.08
CA ILE A 102 2.13 12.17 6.31
C ILE A 102 2.09 10.76 6.91
N LEU A 103 3.26 10.23 7.28
CA LEU A 103 3.39 8.93 7.94
C LEU A 103 2.59 8.90 9.26
N GLU A 104 2.66 9.97 10.06
CA GLU A 104 1.87 10.09 11.29
C GLU A 104 0.36 9.98 11.02
N ILE A 105 -0.13 10.67 9.99
CA ILE A 105 -1.55 10.64 9.57
C ILE A 105 -1.94 9.24 9.12
N MET A 106 -1.10 8.59 8.30
CA MET A 106 -1.32 7.21 7.87
C MET A 106 -1.42 6.25 9.05
N VAL A 107 -0.50 6.33 10.02
CA VAL A 107 -0.51 5.48 11.21
C VAL A 107 -1.82 5.64 11.99
N LYS A 108 -2.27 6.89 12.21
CA LYS A 108 -3.56 7.18 12.87
C LYS A 108 -4.72 6.57 12.09
N TRP A 109 -4.69 6.72 10.77
CA TRP A 109 -5.72 6.19 9.90
C TRP A 109 -5.79 4.66 9.90
N ILE A 110 -4.66 3.96 9.74
CA ILE A 110 -4.58 2.49 9.81
C ILE A 110 -5.15 1.98 11.14
N LYS A 111 -4.82 2.63 12.27
CA LYS A 111 -5.38 2.30 13.59
C LYS A 111 -6.90 2.44 13.65
N SER A 112 -7.45 3.48 13.00
CA SER A 112 -8.89 3.77 13.00
C SER A 112 -9.71 2.91 12.04
N ARG A 113 -9.07 2.14 11.14
CA ARG A 113 -9.74 1.37 10.08
C ARG A 113 -9.41 -0.12 10.17
N PRO A 114 -9.86 -0.82 11.24
CA PRO A 114 -9.54 -2.23 11.44
C PRO A 114 -10.12 -3.17 10.36
N ASN A 115 -11.06 -2.69 9.54
CA ASN A 115 -11.81 -3.51 8.58
C ASN A 115 -11.33 -3.35 7.13
N ILE A 116 -10.34 -2.48 6.86
CA ILE A 116 -9.77 -2.37 5.51
C ILE A 116 -8.68 -3.44 5.36
N PRO A 117 -8.76 -4.31 4.34
CA PRO A 117 -7.73 -5.31 4.07
C PRO A 117 -6.53 -4.65 3.40
N PHE A 118 -5.68 -4.00 4.19
CA PHE A 118 -4.42 -3.45 3.68
C PHE A 118 -3.50 -4.59 3.23
N ASN A 119 -3.35 -4.80 1.90
CA ASN A 119 -2.48 -5.85 1.39
C ASN A 119 -1.00 -5.46 1.55
N ILE A 120 -0.58 -4.38 0.88
CA ILE A 120 0.78 -3.84 0.97
C ILE A 120 0.66 -2.35 1.31
N ILE A 121 1.34 -1.92 2.36
CA ILE A 121 1.50 -0.49 2.67
C ILE A 121 2.98 -0.15 2.50
N SER A 122 3.27 0.80 1.62
CA SER A 122 4.65 1.24 1.36
C SER A 122 4.84 2.64 1.91
N ALA A 123 5.94 2.91 2.60
CA ALA A 123 6.27 4.23 3.13
C ALA A 123 7.78 4.38 3.31
N ASP A 124 8.26 5.63 3.31
CA ASP A 124 9.63 5.95 3.73
C ASP A 124 9.68 6.16 5.26
N PHE A 125 10.85 5.95 5.87
CA PHE A 125 11.11 6.13 7.30
C PHE A 125 10.19 5.30 8.23
N VAL A 126 10.00 4.02 7.88
CA VAL A 126 9.07 3.08 8.54
C VAL A 126 9.37 2.81 10.03
N GLU A 127 10.53 3.22 10.51
CA GLU A 127 10.94 3.16 11.91
C GLU A 127 10.19 4.18 12.77
N GLU A 128 9.62 5.22 12.17
CA GLU A 128 8.94 6.29 12.88
C GLU A 128 7.48 5.96 13.20
N HIS A 129 6.94 6.68 14.19
CA HIS A 129 5.52 6.63 14.59
C HIS A 129 4.96 5.22 14.88
N ASP A 130 5.81 4.24 15.21
CA ASP A 130 5.44 2.82 15.35
C ASP A 130 4.73 2.26 14.10
N PHE A 131 5.12 2.69 12.89
CA PHE A 131 4.47 2.28 11.65
C PHE A 131 4.45 0.75 11.49
N ILE A 132 5.61 0.08 11.58
CA ILE A 132 5.71 -1.39 11.43
C ILE A 132 4.78 -2.11 12.41
N LYS A 133 4.80 -1.75 13.70
CA LYS A 133 3.94 -2.38 14.72
C LYS A 133 2.46 -2.14 14.43
N THR A 134 2.12 -0.95 13.94
CA THR A 134 0.75 -0.57 13.59
C THR A 134 0.22 -1.42 12.43
N VAL A 135 1.01 -1.57 11.37
CA VAL A 135 0.66 -2.39 10.20
C VAL A 135 0.48 -3.86 10.59
N ILE A 136 1.41 -4.43 11.38
CA ILE A 136 1.30 -5.82 11.84
C ILE A 136 0.02 -6.00 12.68
N ARG A 137 -0.28 -5.09 13.60
CA ARG A 137 -1.49 -5.17 14.45
C ARG A 137 -2.80 -5.04 13.66
N ALA A 138 -2.79 -4.35 12.52
CA ALA A 138 -3.97 -4.25 11.66
C ALA A 138 -4.45 -5.63 11.17
N ASN A 139 -3.52 -6.58 10.91
CA ASN A 139 -3.87 -7.95 10.56
C ASN A 139 -4.66 -8.67 11.67
N ASN A 140 -4.26 -8.51 12.93
CA ASN A 140 -4.92 -9.16 14.07
C ASN A 140 -6.37 -8.70 14.24
N ASN A 141 -6.66 -7.43 13.94
CA ASN A 141 -8.01 -6.89 14.04
C ASN A 141 -8.92 -7.49 12.97
N LEU A 142 -8.41 -7.74 11.76
CA LEU A 142 -9.16 -8.42 10.68
C LEU A 142 -9.56 -9.84 11.08
N TYR A 143 -8.67 -10.59 11.75
CA TYR A 143 -8.98 -11.93 12.24
C TYR A 143 -10.06 -11.94 13.33
N LYS A 144 -10.01 -10.97 14.26
CA LYS A 144 -11.02 -10.85 15.32
C LYS A 144 -12.40 -10.53 14.77
N THR A 145 -12.50 -9.59 13.82
CA THR A 145 -13.78 -9.22 13.20
C THR A 145 -14.40 -10.38 12.41
N LYS A 146 -13.58 -11.20 11.73
CA LYS A 146 -14.06 -12.40 11.02
C LYS A 146 -14.52 -13.51 11.97
N SER A 147 -13.89 -13.67 13.12
CA SER A 147 -14.26 -14.71 14.11
C SER A 147 -15.57 -14.42 14.86
N THR A 148 -16.00 -13.15 14.92
CA THR A 148 -17.29 -12.74 15.53
C THR A 148 -18.47 -12.77 14.56
N ALA A 149 -18.25 -13.12 13.30
CA ALA A 149 -19.27 -13.21 12.25
C ALA A 149 -19.69 -14.67 11.93
N LEU A 150 -19.31 -15.61 12.79
CA LEU A 150 -19.71 -17.03 12.76
C LEU A 150 -20.57 -17.36 13.98
#